data_AF-A0A7W4Z8Z3-F1
#
_entry.id   AF-A0A7W4Z8Z3-F1
#
_cell.length_a   1.000
_cell.length_b   1.000
_cell.length_c   1.000
_cell.angle_alpha   90.00
_cell.angle_beta   90.00
_cell.angle_gamma   90.00
#
_symmetry.space_group_name_H-M   'P 1'
#
loop_
_entity.id
_entity.type
_entity.pdbx_description
1 polymer ?
#
loop_
_entity_poly.entity_id
_entity_poly.type
_entity_poly.pdbx_seq_one_letter_code
_entity_poly.pdbx_strand_id
1 'polypeptide(L)'
;METKLPDLIKSLESLQGTIISANINEPGFSRYGWNQIHLNKDDISYFIGNFVDKLKEYGNSPITKGLENTIESHVANIDRLNDTSTRHFNDNAQNLLHIVPSILLTLNTIFSDVEFELFSYENIQDKKLLPRGLTTRLRGVKNQIDSISESSASLEEKIGIINDAHEAAESLPTDLASLKDAKKQLDILLKSADQELATAKKEIEKIKEEAISLKNEIKKFSEEAELLRERASKNANLTSKLVEECDDALQITTTQGLAAGFDQKAKELKRSIWIWIIGLLIALIAGSWIGSNRVSALTEALNHELTLGQVVLHVIMSIFSIGGSLWLAWISTQQINQRFKLSEDYSYKATVSKSFTGFKKFAERFDPHTEERLFNSTLDRLDEMPLRLIEGKDYNSPWHEFTDSEAFKNAAATFPTLAKEAGKFANRANLRGRPKQPSTTKATETKTTEHAQEPEES
;
A
#
# COMPACT_ATOMS: atom_id res chain seq x y z
N MET A 1 -54.52 -72.10 61.10
CA MET A 1 -53.34 -72.78 61.64
C MET A 1 -53.79 -73.45 62.92
N GLU A 2 -54.36 -74.65 62.80
CA GLU A 2 -54.57 -75.49 63.97
C GLU A 2 -53.21 -75.68 64.62
N THR A 3 -53.13 -75.41 65.91
CA THR A 3 -51.88 -75.46 66.67
C THR A 3 -51.35 -76.88 66.63
N LYS A 4 -50.29 -77.10 65.84
CA LYS A 4 -49.56 -78.37 65.72
C LYS A 4 -48.73 -78.70 66.98
N LEU A 5 -48.65 -77.77 67.92
CA LEU A 5 -47.95 -77.93 69.20
C LEU A 5 -48.63 -78.99 70.11
N PRO A 6 -49.97 -78.99 70.27
CA PRO A 6 -50.71 -80.11 70.83
C PRO A 6 -50.36 -81.49 70.26
N ASP A 7 -50.12 -81.61 68.96
CA ASP A 7 -49.78 -82.89 68.33
C ASP A 7 -48.39 -83.37 68.75
N LEU A 8 -47.42 -82.45 68.85
CA LEU A 8 -46.09 -82.72 69.40
C LEU A 8 -46.15 -83.16 70.87
N ILE A 9 -46.94 -82.46 71.69
CA ILE A 9 -47.15 -82.82 73.09
C ILE A 9 -47.72 -84.24 73.19
N LYS A 10 -48.75 -84.55 72.38
CA LYS A 10 -49.40 -85.86 72.39
C LYS A 10 -48.46 -87.00 71.96
N SER A 11 -47.63 -86.77 70.94
CA SER A 11 -46.64 -87.76 70.49
C SER A 11 -45.57 -88.03 71.57
N LEU A 12 -45.09 -86.99 72.25
CA LEU A 12 -44.17 -87.12 73.38
C LEU A 12 -44.81 -87.83 74.58
N GLU A 13 -46.05 -87.51 74.94
CA GLU A 13 -46.80 -88.20 76.01
C GLU A 13 -47.00 -89.68 75.68
N SER A 14 -47.23 -90.02 74.40
CA SER A 14 -47.32 -91.41 73.97
C SER A 14 -46.00 -92.17 74.13
N LEU A 15 -44.88 -91.56 73.70
CA LEU A 15 -43.55 -92.13 73.91
C LEU A 15 -43.22 -92.30 75.40
N GLN A 16 -43.55 -91.30 76.21
CA GLN A 16 -43.39 -91.36 77.66
C GLN A 16 -44.20 -92.51 78.26
N GLY A 17 -45.45 -92.69 77.83
CA GLY A 17 -46.30 -93.82 78.22
C GLY A 17 -45.69 -95.18 77.89
N THR A 18 -45.12 -95.33 76.68
CA THR A 18 -44.40 -96.55 76.28
C THR A 18 -43.24 -96.84 77.22
N ILE A 19 -42.42 -95.83 77.53
CA ILE A 19 -41.28 -95.96 78.45
C ILE A 19 -41.75 -96.36 79.84
N ILE A 20 -42.77 -95.68 80.39
CA ILE A 20 -43.35 -95.97 81.72
C ILE A 20 -43.93 -97.38 81.78
N SER A 21 -44.52 -97.89 80.70
CA SER A 21 -45.15 -99.22 80.68
C SER A 21 -44.14 -100.38 80.56
N ALA A 22 -42.90 -100.12 80.15
CA ALA A 22 -41.90 -101.17 79.93
C ALA A 22 -41.45 -101.84 81.24
N ASN A 23 -41.42 -103.18 81.25
CA ASN A 23 -40.99 -103.95 82.42
C ASN A 23 -39.46 -104.11 82.43
N ILE A 24 -38.76 -103.12 82.99
CA ILE A 24 -37.28 -103.08 83.13
C ILE A 24 -36.96 -102.97 84.63
N ASN A 25 -36.01 -103.76 85.11
CA ASN A 25 -35.67 -103.84 86.53
C ASN A 25 -34.99 -102.55 87.05
N GLU A 26 -35.19 -102.23 88.34
CA GLU A 26 -34.90 -100.93 88.97
C GLU A 26 -33.42 -100.52 89.15
N PRO A 27 -32.37 -101.36 89.15
CA PRO A 27 -31.01 -100.86 89.42
C PRO A 27 -30.38 -100.06 88.26
N GLY A 28 -31.15 -99.68 87.24
CA GLY A 28 -30.71 -98.89 86.08
C GLY A 28 -30.11 -99.73 84.95
N PHE A 29 -29.83 -99.08 83.81
CA PHE A 29 -29.29 -99.78 82.63
C PHE A 29 -27.85 -100.29 82.84
N SER A 30 -27.10 -99.68 83.76
CA SER A 30 -25.72 -100.02 84.11
C SER A 30 -25.52 -101.46 84.63
N ARG A 31 -26.60 -102.12 85.07
CA ARG A 31 -26.57 -103.54 85.48
C ARG A 31 -26.05 -104.48 84.38
N TYR A 32 -26.25 -104.12 83.10
CA TYR A 32 -25.87 -104.97 81.97
C TYR A 32 -24.41 -104.83 81.52
N GLY A 33 -23.63 -103.93 82.11
CA GLY A 33 -22.20 -103.78 81.83
C GLY A 33 -21.72 -102.33 81.75
N TRP A 34 -20.40 -102.15 81.69
CA TRP A 34 -19.73 -100.84 81.61
C TRP A 34 -20.07 -100.04 80.33
N ASN A 35 -20.55 -100.72 79.30
CA ASN A 35 -20.90 -100.15 77.99
C ASN A 35 -22.32 -99.56 77.94
N GLN A 36 -23.08 -99.64 79.03
CA GLN A 36 -24.43 -99.08 79.13
C GLN A 36 -24.40 -97.64 79.66
N ILE A 37 -25.43 -96.86 79.32
CA ILE A 37 -25.60 -95.51 79.85
C ILE A 37 -25.95 -95.59 81.34
N HIS A 38 -25.45 -94.64 82.13
CA HIS A 38 -25.66 -94.55 83.58
C HIS A 38 -27.01 -93.89 83.94
N LEU A 39 -28.07 -94.23 83.20
CA LEU A 39 -29.43 -93.76 83.43
C LEU A 39 -30.33 -94.94 83.81
N ASN A 40 -31.50 -94.63 84.32
CA ASN A 40 -32.59 -95.57 84.51
C ASN A 40 -33.79 -95.18 83.64
N LYS A 41 -34.85 -95.99 83.71
CA LYS A 41 -36.08 -95.76 82.97
C LYS A 41 -36.78 -94.46 83.38
N ASP A 42 -36.77 -94.14 84.67
CA ASP A 42 -37.42 -92.96 85.21
C ASP A 42 -36.75 -91.67 84.73
N ASP A 43 -35.42 -91.65 84.58
CA ASP A 43 -34.67 -90.52 84.05
C ASP A 43 -35.12 -90.15 82.63
N ILE A 44 -35.37 -91.15 81.77
CA ILE A 44 -35.89 -90.92 80.41
C ILE A 44 -37.33 -90.41 80.49
N SER A 45 -38.15 -90.98 81.38
CA SER A 45 -39.52 -90.53 81.60
C SER A 45 -39.58 -89.07 82.06
N TYR A 46 -38.72 -88.68 83.01
CA TYR A 46 -38.61 -87.31 83.48
C TYR A 46 -38.09 -86.36 82.40
N PHE A 47 -37.12 -86.79 81.59
CA PHE A 47 -36.61 -85.99 80.49
C PHE A 47 -37.73 -85.60 79.50
N ILE A 48 -38.59 -86.57 79.13
CA ILE A 48 -39.74 -86.30 78.26
C ILE A 48 -40.79 -85.45 78.99
N GLY A 49 -41.11 -85.79 80.24
CA GLY A 49 -42.13 -85.11 81.03
C GLY A 49 -41.83 -83.63 81.27
N ASN A 50 -40.60 -83.31 81.68
CA ASN A 50 -40.18 -81.92 81.91
C ASN A 50 -40.31 -81.08 80.64
N PHE A 51 -40.02 -81.66 79.47
CA PHE A 51 -40.17 -80.97 78.21
C PHE A 51 -41.64 -80.76 77.84
N VAL A 52 -42.48 -81.78 78.04
CA VAL A 52 -43.93 -81.67 77.86
C VAL A 52 -44.52 -80.56 78.74
N ASP A 53 -44.14 -80.49 80.02
CA ASP A 53 -44.62 -79.45 80.93
C ASP A 53 -44.19 -78.05 80.48
N LYS A 54 -42.94 -77.90 80.03
CA LYS A 54 -42.43 -76.65 79.45
C LYS A 54 -43.20 -76.23 78.20
N LEU A 55 -43.58 -77.17 77.34
CA LEU A 55 -44.42 -76.89 76.16
C LEU A 55 -45.86 -76.54 76.54
N LYS A 56 -46.41 -77.14 77.60
CA LYS A 56 -47.74 -76.78 78.13
C LYS A 56 -47.76 -75.36 78.70
N GLU A 57 -46.70 -74.94 79.40
CA GLU A 57 -46.57 -73.57 79.93
C GLU A 57 -46.51 -72.51 78.83
N TYR A 58 -46.02 -72.86 77.64
CA TYR A 58 -46.02 -71.97 76.47
C TYR A 58 -47.45 -71.52 76.06
N GLY A 59 -48.45 -72.37 76.34
CA GLY A 59 -49.86 -72.08 76.15
C GLY A 59 -50.25 -71.83 74.68
N ASN A 60 -51.22 -70.94 74.47
CA ASN A 60 -51.78 -70.61 73.15
C ASN A 60 -50.98 -69.55 72.37
N SER A 61 -49.70 -69.37 72.71
CA SER A 61 -48.85 -68.40 72.01
C SER A 61 -48.59 -68.88 70.56
N PRO A 62 -48.60 -67.97 69.56
CA PRO A 62 -48.37 -68.36 68.18
C PRO A 62 -46.95 -68.91 68.02
N ILE A 63 -46.81 -70.08 67.39
CA ILE A 63 -45.50 -70.67 67.08
C ILE A 63 -44.77 -69.84 66.00
N THR A 64 -43.44 -69.97 65.94
CA THR A 64 -42.65 -69.35 64.87
C THR A 64 -42.86 -70.07 63.54
N LYS A 65 -42.67 -69.35 62.42
CA LYS A 65 -42.74 -69.95 61.08
C LYS A 65 -41.69 -71.05 60.87
N GLY A 66 -40.52 -70.95 61.53
CA GLY A 66 -39.48 -71.98 61.49
C GLY A 66 -39.99 -73.29 62.07
N LEU A 67 -40.51 -73.25 63.29
CA LEU A 67 -41.10 -74.42 63.94
C LEU A 67 -42.32 -74.97 63.19
N GLU A 68 -43.17 -74.12 62.61
CA GLU A 68 -44.33 -74.59 61.85
C GLU A 68 -43.96 -75.51 60.68
N ASN A 69 -42.76 -75.33 60.11
CA ASN A 69 -42.24 -76.15 59.01
C ASN A 69 -41.58 -77.45 59.50
N THR A 70 -41.01 -77.49 60.71
CA THR A 70 -40.27 -78.65 61.22
C THR A 70 -41.11 -79.54 62.15
N ILE A 71 -42.17 -78.99 62.75
CA ILE A 71 -42.96 -79.67 63.79
C ILE A 71 -43.59 -80.98 63.32
N GLU A 72 -44.09 -81.07 62.08
CA GLU A 72 -44.63 -82.33 61.54
C GLU A 72 -43.55 -83.39 61.40
N SER A 73 -42.34 -83.00 60.99
CA SER A 73 -41.20 -83.91 60.91
C SER A 73 -40.78 -84.40 62.30
N HIS A 74 -40.84 -83.52 63.31
CA HIS A 74 -40.52 -83.88 64.69
C HIS A 74 -41.54 -84.86 65.26
N VAL A 75 -42.83 -84.61 65.06
CA VAL A 75 -43.90 -85.55 65.43
C VAL A 75 -43.67 -86.91 64.77
N ALA A 76 -43.44 -86.95 63.45
CA ALA A 76 -43.18 -88.19 62.74
C ALA A 76 -41.90 -88.92 63.21
N ASN A 77 -40.87 -88.18 63.62
CA ASN A 77 -39.66 -88.77 64.21
C ASN A 77 -39.94 -89.40 65.57
N ILE A 78 -40.71 -88.73 66.42
CA ILE A 78 -41.08 -89.23 67.76
C ILE A 78 -42.00 -90.44 67.64
N ASP A 79 -42.97 -90.44 66.71
CA ASP A 79 -43.84 -91.59 66.48
C ASP A 79 -43.06 -92.81 65.99
N ARG A 80 -42.13 -92.64 65.05
CA ARG A 80 -41.22 -93.73 64.61
C ARG A 80 -40.33 -94.23 65.74
N LEU A 81 -39.84 -93.33 66.58
CA LEU A 81 -39.05 -93.68 67.75
C LEU A 81 -39.90 -94.46 68.75
N ASN A 82 -41.16 -94.06 68.96
CA ASN A 82 -42.12 -94.73 69.84
C ASN A 82 -42.42 -96.14 69.34
N ASP A 83 -42.73 -96.30 68.05
CA ASP A 83 -42.93 -97.61 67.41
C ASP A 83 -41.73 -98.55 67.61
N THR A 84 -40.52 -98.01 67.46
CA THR A 84 -39.29 -98.77 67.70
C THR A 84 -39.14 -99.13 69.19
N SER A 85 -39.46 -98.18 70.07
CA SER A 85 -39.39 -98.34 71.52
C SER A 85 -40.36 -99.40 72.03
N THR A 86 -41.57 -99.54 71.47
CA THR A 86 -42.51 -100.60 71.91
C THR A 86 -41.94 -102.01 71.79
N ARG A 87 -41.06 -102.26 70.81
CA ARG A 87 -40.46 -103.58 70.57
C ARG A 87 -39.12 -103.76 71.25
N HIS A 88 -38.32 -102.70 71.31
CA HIS A 88 -36.91 -102.79 71.71
C HIS A 88 -36.62 -102.19 73.09
N PHE A 89 -37.50 -101.38 73.67
CA PHE A 89 -37.33 -100.87 75.02
C PHE A 89 -37.83 -101.90 76.06
N ASN A 90 -37.04 -102.97 76.25
CA ASN A 90 -37.33 -104.08 77.15
C ASN A 90 -36.08 -104.48 77.96
N ASP A 91 -36.22 -105.38 78.93
CA ASP A 91 -35.14 -105.82 79.83
C ASP A 91 -34.14 -106.77 79.14
N ASN A 92 -33.54 -106.31 78.03
CA ASN A 92 -32.51 -107.01 77.26
C ASN A 92 -31.29 -106.11 77.07
N ALA A 93 -30.12 -106.60 77.48
CA ALA A 93 -28.85 -105.88 77.42
C ALA A 93 -28.53 -105.28 76.04
N GLN A 94 -28.70 -106.06 74.96
CA GLN A 94 -28.35 -105.61 73.60
C GLN A 94 -29.36 -104.60 73.08
N ASN A 95 -30.64 -104.78 73.39
CA ASN A 95 -31.65 -103.81 72.97
C ASN A 95 -31.45 -102.48 73.69
N LEU A 96 -31.26 -102.50 75.02
CA LEU A 96 -31.03 -101.31 75.85
C LEU A 96 -29.78 -100.53 75.41
N LEU A 97 -28.71 -101.24 75.03
CA LEU A 97 -27.46 -100.64 74.56
C LEU A 97 -27.67 -99.72 73.35
N HIS A 98 -28.63 -100.04 72.48
CA HIS A 98 -28.88 -99.30 71.24
C HIS A 98 -30.09 -98.37 71.34
N ILE A 99 -31.19 -98.81 71.95
CA ILE A 99 -32.44 -98.05 72.00
C ILE A 99 -32.35 -96.84 72.94
N VAL A 100 -31.66 -96.95 74.09
CA VAL A 100 -31.56 -95.86 75.07
C VAL A 100 -30.82 -94.64 74.47
N PRO A 101 -29.60 -94.79 73.90
CA PRO A 101 -28.95 -93.66 73.23
C PRO A 101 -29.77 -93.14 72.05
N SER A 102 -30.46 -94.01 71.29
CA SER A 102 -31.28 -93.61 70.16
C SER A 102 -32.45 -92.71 70.59
N ILE A 103 -33.13 -93.05 71.70
CA ILE A 103 -34.18 -92.22 72.29
C ILE A 103 -33.62 -90.86 72.70
N LEU A 104 -32.55 -90.85 73.50
CA LEU A 104 -31.98 -89.62 74.05
C LEU A 104 -31.45 -88.70 72.96
N LEU A 105 -30.73 -89.23 71.97
CA LEU A 105 -30.16 -88.42 70.89
C LEU A 105 -31.26 -87.81 70.02
N THR A 106 -32.26 -88.60 69.65
CA THR A 106 -33.40 -88.13 68.83
C THR A 106 -34.16 -87.03 69.56
N LEU A 107 -34.51 -87.27 70.83
CA LEU A 107 -35.24 -86.28 71.63
C LEU A 107 -34.41 -85.04 71.90
N ASN A 108 -33.12 -85.16 72.19
CA ASN A 108 -32.25 -83.99 72.40
C ASN A 108 -32.16 -83.10 71.16
N THR A 109 -32.04 -83.68 69.97
CA THR A 109 -32.05 -82.91 68.71
C THR A 109 -33.37 -82.17 68.52
N ILE A 110 -34.50 -82.83 68.77
CA ILE A 110 -35.83 -82.22 68.64
C ILE A 110 -36.02 -81.11 69.68
N PHE A 111 -35.68 -81.39 70.95
CA PHE A 111 -35.85 -80.44 72.05
C PHE A 111 -35.02 -79.18 71.82
N SER A 112 -33.76 -79.32 71.39
CA SER A 112 -32.90 -78.17 71.08
C SER A 112 -33.46 -77.28 69.96
N ASP A 113 -34.04 -77.87 68.91
CA ASP A 113 -34.63 -77.11 67.79
C ASP A 113 -35.88 -76.34 68.25
N VAL A 114 -36.79 -77.04 68.95
CA VAL A 114 -38.00 -76.45 69.52
C VAL A 114 -37.66 -75.34 70.51
N GLU A 115 -36.62 -75.51 71.32
CA GLU A 115 -36.19 -74.50 72.28
C GLU A 115 -35.67 -73.23 71.63
N PHE A 116 -34.83 -73.38 70.61
CA PHE A 116 -34.31 -72.25 69.85
C PHE A 116 -35.45 -71.45 69.20
N GLU A 117 -36.38 -72.14 68.57
CA GLU A 117 -37.50 -71.52 67.88
C GLU A 117 -38.49 -70.83 68.84
N LEU A 118 -38.83 -71.46 69.97
CA LEU A 118 -39.86 -70.92 70.87
C LEU A 118 -39.33 -69.95 71.93
N PHE A 119 -38.08 -70.12 72.39
CA PHE A 119 -37.55 -69.43 73.57
C PHE A 119 -36.27 -68.60 73.31
N SER A 120 -35.99 -68.19 72.06
CA SER A 120 -34.92 -67.24 71.78
C SER A 120 -35.20 -65.82 72.30
N TYR A 121 -34.15 -65.05 72.60
CA TYR A 121 -34.28 -63.72 73.22
C TYR A 121 -35.14 -62.75 72.40
N GLU A 122 -34.99 -62.76 71.07
CA GLU A 122 -35.76 -61.94 70.13
C GLU A 122 -37.25 -62.32 70.15
N ASN A 123 -37.55 -63.63 70.18
CA ASN A 123 -38.93 -64.13 70.22
C ASN A 123 -39.61 -63.88 71.58
N ILE A 124 -38.84 -63.87 72.67
CA ILE A 124 -39.34 -63.55 74.02
C ILE A 124 -39.68 -62.05 74.15
N GLN A 125 -38.89 -61.17 73.54
CA GLN A 125 -39.09 -59.72 73.59
C GLN A 125 -40.34 -59.28 72.81
N ASP A 126 -40.56 -59.83 71.62
CA ASP A 126 -41.68 -59.43 70.75
C ASP A 126 -43.04 -59.95 71.26
N LYS A 127 -43.05 -61.14 71.87
CA LYS A 127 -44.29 -61.82 72.32
C LYS A 127 -44.70 -61.51 73.77
N LYS A 128 -44.14 -60.46 74.39
CA LYS A 128 -44.41 -60.04 75.79
C LYS A 128 -44.14 -61.14 76.83
N LEU A 129 -43.17 -62.01 76.55
CA LEU A 129 -42.76 -63.08 77.46
C LEU A 129 -41.73 -62.57 78.51
N LEU A 130 -41.27 -61.31 78.39
CA LEU A 130 -40.37 -60.68 79.36
C LEU A 130 -41.10 -60.13 80.60
N PRO A 131 -40.53 -60.29 81.82
CA PRO A 131 -41.04 -59.67 83.03
C PRO A 131 -41.07 -58.13 82.96
N ARG A 132 -42.17 -57.51 83.41
CA ARG A 132 -42.41 -56.05 83.31
C ARG A 132 -41.30 -55.18 83.91
N GLY A 133 -40.62 -55.63 84.97
CA GLY A 133 -39.55 -54.86 85.63
C GLY A 133 -38.32 -54.61 84.75
N LEU A 134 -37.98 -55.56 83.87
CA LEU A 134 -36.86 -55.42 82.92
C LEU A 134 -37.19 -54.43 81.81
N THR A 135 -38.44 -54.44 81.33
CA THR A 135 -38.90 -53.53 80.26
C THR A 135 -38.84 -52.06 80.69
N THR A 136 -39.23 -51.76 81.95
CA THR A 136 -39.22 -50.39 82.48
C THR A 136 -37.81 -49.84 82.64
N ARG A 137 -36.85 -50.66 83.09
CA ARG A 137 -35.45 -50.23 83.25
C ARG A 137 -34.81 -49.89 81.91
N LEU A 138 -35.04 -50.70 80.88
CA LEU A 138 -34.53 -50.46 79.52
C LEU A 138 -35.00 -49.12 78.93
N ARG A 139 -36.27 -48.76 79.14
CA ARG A 139 -36.79 -47.45 78.69
C ARG A 139 -36.16 -46.27 79.44
N GLY A 140 -35.91 -46.42 80.74
CA GLY A 140 -35.24 -45.37 81.53
C GLY A 140 -33.82 -45.06 81.05
N VAL A 141 -33.04 -46.10 80.73
CA VAL A 141 -31.69 -45.95 80.20
C VAL A 141 -31.67 -45.26 78.84
N LYS A 142 -32.63 -45.58 77.96
CA LYS A 142 -32.75 -44.93 76.64
C LYS A 142 -32.93 -43.41 76.78
N ASN A 143 -33.83 -42.97 77.65
CA ASN A 143 -34.11 -41.54 77.83
C ASN A 143 -32.89 -40.77 78.39
N GLN A 144 -32.06 -41.41 79.21
CA GLN A 144 -30.82 -40.79 79.72
C GLN A 144 -29.79 -40.58 78.62
N ILE A 145 -29.68 -41.52 77.67
CA ILE A 145 -28.76 -41.40 76.53
C ILE A 145 -29.18 -40.25 75.61
N ASP A 146 -30.48 -40.13 75.32
CA ASP A 146 -31.00 -39.08 74.43
C ASP A 146 -30.72 -37.67 75.00
N SER A 147 -30.86 -37.49 76.32
CA SER A 147 -30.53 -36.23 77.02
C SER A 147 -29.04 -35.85 76.94
N ILE A 148 -28.14 -36.82 77.05
CA ILE A 148 -26.68 -36.55 76.97
C ILE A 148 -26.31 -36.09 75.57
N SER A 149 -26.89 -36.72 74.53
CA SER A 149 -26.64 -36.35 73.14
C SER A 149 -26.98 -34.89 72.85
N GLU A 150 -28.13 -34.39 73.31
CA GLU A 150 -28.58 -33.01 73.09
C GLU A 150 -27.64 -31.99 73.76
N SER A 151 -27.14 -32.30 74.95
CA SER A 151 -26.21 -31.42 75.68
C SER A 151 -24.83 -31.29 75.01
N SER A 152 -24.35 -32.37 74.37
CA SER A 152 -23.04 -32.40 73.70
C SER A 152 -22.98 -31.50 72.47
N ALA A 153 -24.07 -31.41 71.69
CA ALA A 153 -24.13 -30.56 70.50
C ALA A 153 -23.97 -29.07 70.83
N SER A 154 -24.58 -28.60 71.94
CA SER A 154 -24.46 -27.20 72.36
C SER A 154 -23.06 -26.82 72.84
N LEU A 155 -22.28 -27.80 73.31
CA LEU A 155 -20.93 -27.59 73.81
C LEU A 155 -19.94 -27.43 72.66
N GLU A 156 -20.13 -28.18 71.59
CA GLU A 156 -19.29 -28.11 70.38
C GLU A 156 -19.38 -26.75 69.69
N GLU A 157 -20.58 -26.17 69.60
CA GLU A 157 -20.78 -24.81 69.06
C GLU A 157 -20.05 -23.74 69.89
N LYS A 158 -20.13 -23.82 71.21
CA LYS A 158 -19.44 -22.88 72.11
C LYS A 158 -17.92 -22.99 72.00
N ILE A 159 -17.40 -24.20 71.84
CA ILE A 159 -15.96 -24.43 71.64
C ILE A 159 -15.50 -23.84 70.30
N GLY A 160 -16.30 -23.96 69.23
CA GLY A 160 -16.03 -23.33 67.94
C GLY A 160 -15.85 -21.82 68.06
N ILE A 161 -16.80 -21.13 68.69
CA ILE A 161 -16.73 -19.67 68.89
C ILE A 161 -15.48 -19.25 69.69
N ILE A 162 -15.11 -20.03 70.70
CA ILE A 162 -13.92 -19.74 71.52
C ILE A 162 -12.64 -19.90 70.70
N ASN A 163 -12.55 -20.95 69.88
CA ASN A 163 -11.39 -21.18 69.03
C ASN A 163 -11.25 -20.11 67.95
N ASP A 164 -12.35 -19.73 67.29
CA ASP A 164 -12.35 -18.67 66.27
C ASP A 164 -11.90 -17.32 66.86
N ALA A 165 -12.41 -16.99 68.06
CA ALA A 165 -12.01 -15.77 68.76
C ALA A 165 -10.54 -15.81 69.20
N HIS A 166 -10.04 -16.99 69.61
CA HIS A 166 -8.64 -17.17 69.98
C HIS A 166 -7.71 -17.03 68.76
N GLU A 167 -8.06 -17.65 67.64
CA GLU A 167 -7.30 -17.56 66.39
C GLU A 167 -7.24 -16.12 65.85
N ALA A 168 -8.38 -15.41 65.88
CA ALA A 168 -8.42 -14.00 65.49
C ALA A 168 -7.59 -13.09 66.44
N ALA A 169 -7.54 -13.40 67.73
CA ALA A 169 -6.72 -12.65 68.68
C ALA A 169 -5.21 -12.92 68.49
N GLU A 170 -4.84 -14.15 68.13
CA GLU A 170 -3.46 -14.54 67.83
C GLU A 170 -2.95 -13.92 66.51
N SER A 171 -3.82 -13.77 65.51
CA SER A 171 -3.46 -13.19 64.20
C SER A 171 -3.39 -11.65 64.21
N LEU A 172 -4.13 -10.99 65.10
CA LEU A 172 -4.29 -9.53 65.14
C LEU A 172 -2.97 -8.73 65.19
N PRO A 173 -1.93 -9.11 65.97
CA PRO A 173 -0.66 -8.40 65.98
C PRO A 173 0.07 -8.46 64.63
N THR A 174 0.01 -9.62 63.96
CA THR A 174 0.62 -9.84 62.65
C THR A 174 -0.09 -9.05 61.56
N ASP A 175 -1.42 -8.97 61.62
CA ASP A 175 -2.23 -8.16 60.71
C ASP A 175 -1.95 -6.65 60.91
N LEU A 176 -1.85 -6.20 62.16
CA LEU A 176 -1.50 -4.81 62.48
C LEU A 176 -0.08 -4.43 62.00
N ALA A 177 0.89 -5.34 62.16
CA ALA A 177 2.24 -5.13 61.65
C ALA A 177 2.23 -5.01 60.12
N SER A 178 1.54 -5.92 59.43
CA SER A 178 1.37 -5.91 57.97
C SER A 178 0.70 -4.63 57.48
N LEU A 179 -0.36 -4.17 58.16
CA LEU A 179 -1.05 -2.92 57.84
C LEU A 179 -0.14 -1.69 58.01
N LYS A 180 0.68 -1.66 59.07
CA LYS A 180 1.62 -0.58 59.33
C LYS A 180 2.70 -0.51 58.25
N ASP A 181 3.20 -1.66 57.79
CA ASP A 181 4.21 -1.71 56.74
C ASP A 181 3.61 -1.36 55.37
N ALA A 182 2.38 -1.80 55.07
CA ALA A 182 1.65 -1.36 53.89
C ALA A 182 1.46 0.17 53.88
N LYS A 183 1.13 0.78 55.03
CA LYS A 183 1.01 2.24 55.16
C LYS A 183 2.34 2.95 54.89
N LYS A 184 3.46 2.44 55.41
CA LYS A 184 4.79 3.02 55.12
C LYS A 184 5.14 2.94 53.64
N GLN A 185 4.86 1.80 53.00
CA GLN A 185 5.09 1.64 51.57
C GLN A 185 4.25 2.63 50.77
N LEU A 186 2.99 2.85 51.17
CA LEU A 186 2.11 3.84 50.55
C LEU A 186 2.65 5.26 50.70
N ASP A 187 3.15 5.64 51.86
CA ASP A 187 3.78 6.96 52.08
C ASP A 187 5.05 7.15 51.21
N ILE A 188 5.84 6.09 51.01
CA ILE A 188 7.02 6.13 50.12
C ILE A 188 6.57 6.34 48.67
N LEU A 189 5.58 5.56 48.22
CA LEU A 189 5.03 5.66 46.87
C LEU A 189 4.39 7.04 46.60
N LEU A 190 3.73 7.63 47.61
CA LEU A 190 3.15 8.96 47.48
C LEU A 190 4.24 10.02 47.28
N LYS A 191 5.33 9.94 48.07
CA LYS A 191 6.46 10.86 47.93
C LYS A 191 7.18 10.71 46.57
N SER A 192 7.35 9.49 46.07
CA SER A 192 7.94 9.29 44.75
C SER A 192 7.03 9.83 43.65
N ALA A 193 5.72 9.59 43.74
CA ALA A 193 4.76 10.13 42.77
C ALA A 193 4.74 11.66 42.76
N ASP A 194 4.82 12.33 43.92
CA ASP A 194 4.90 13.79 44.00
C ASP A 194 6.21 14.33 43.37
N GLN A 195 7.33 13.63 43.56
CA GLN A 195 8.61 13.98 42.93
C GLN A 195 8.56 13.84 41.42
N GLU A 196 8.02 12.72 40.91
CA GLU A 196 7.84 12.47 39.48
C GLU A 196 6.89 13.49 38.83
N LEU A 197 5.81 13.87 39.52
CA LEU A 197 4.92 14.94 39.06
C LEU A 197 5.63 16.29 38.99
N ALA A 198 6.48 16.59 39.96
CA ALA A 198 7.25 17.84 39.97
C ALA A 198 8.28 17.88 38.82
N THR A 199 8.93 16.76 38.50
CA THR A 199 9.85 16.66 37.35
C THR A 199 9.10 16.77 36.03
N ALA A 200 7.99 16.05 35.88
CA ALA A 200 7.16 16.10 34.67
C ALA A 200 6.64 17.51 34.40
N LYS A 201 6.19 18.24 35.44
CA LYS A 201 5.77 19.65 35.30
C LYS A 201 6.90 20.55 34.80
N LYS A 202 8.13 20.37 35.29
CA LYS A 202 9.30 21.15 34.82
C LYS A 202 9.62 20.87 33.35
N GLU A 203 9.57 19.60 32.95
CA GLU A 203 9.81 19.20 31.56
C GLU A 203 8.74 19.77 30.63
N ILE A 204 7.46 19.74 31.04
CA ILE A 204 6.36 20.33 30.27
C ILE A 204 6.54 21.84 30.08
N GLU A 205 6.93 22.59 31.12
CA GLU A 205 7.19 24.03 30.96
C GLU A 205 8.39 24.29 30.03
N LYS A 206 9.45 23.47 30.10
CA LYS A 206 10.58 23.58 29.16
C LYS A 206 10.16 23.32 27.71
N ILE A 207 9.39 22.25 27.47
CA ILE A 207 8.85 21.93 26.13
C ILE A 207 7.97 23.07 25.62
N LYS A 208 7.18 23.69 26.49
CA LYS A 208 6.32 24.81 26.14
C LYS A 208 7.13 26.07 25.77
N GLU A 209 8.21 26.37 26.48
CA GLU A 209 9.13 27.45 26.12
C GLU A 209 9.80 27.19 24.76
N GLU A 210 10.28 25.97 24.51
CA GLU A 210 10.86 25.55 23.22
C GLU A 210 9.83 25.60 22.08
N ALA A 211 8.58 25.23 22.33
CA ALA A 211 7.51 25.34 21.33
C ALA A 211 7.19 26.80 20.98
N ILE A 212 7.26 27.72 21.95
CA ILE A 212 7.07 29.15 21.73
C ILE A 212 8.23 29.75 20.92
N SER A 213 9.48 29.37 21.22
CA SER A 213 10.64 29.85 20.45
C SER A 213 10.60 29.35 19.01
N LEU A 214 10.33 28.07 18.78
CA LEU A 214 10.17 27.49 17.45
C LEU A 214 9.05 28.16 16.65
N LYS A 215 7.90 28.42 17.28
CA LYS A 215 6.79 29.14 16.63
C LYS A 215 7.20 30.55 16.17
N ASN A 216 8.00 31.25 16.97
CA ASN A 216 8.50 32.58 16.61
C ASN A 216 9.53 32.51 15.48
N GLU A 217 10.40 31.51 15.47
CA GLU A 217 11.35 31.27 14.37
C GLU A 217 10.62 30.94 13.06
N ILE A 218 9.63 30.04 13.11
CA ILE A 218 8.79 29.70 11.94
C ILE A 218 8.11 30.95 11.37
N LYS A 219 7.59 31.85 12.22
CA LYS A 219 7.02 33.12 11.75
C LYS A 219 8.04 33.98 11.01
N LYS A 220 9.23 34.16 11.58
CA LYS A 220 10.31 34.92 10.92
C LYS A 220 10.68 34.31 9.56
N PHE A 221 10.86 32.99 9.51
CA PHE A 221 11.15 32.30 8.25
C PHE A 221 10.01 32.43 7.24
N SER A 222 8.76 32.41 7.67
CA SER A 222 7.62 32.62 6.77
C SER A 222 7.58 34.02 6.17
N GLU A 223 7.87 35.06 6.98
CA GLU A 223 7.96 36.45 6.52
C GLU A 223 9.13 36.64 5.54
N GLU A 224 10.30 36.06 5.85
CA GLU A 224 11.47 36.10 4.95
C GLU A 224 11.21 35.38 3.63
N ALA A 225 10.53 34.23 3.66
CA ALA A 225 10.17 33.48 2.46
C ALA A 225 9.20 34.26 1.58
N GLU A 226 8.24 34.98 2.17
CA GLU A 226 7.29 35.82 1.43
C GLU A 226 7.99 37.01 0.77
N LEU A 227 8.90 37.69 1.48
CA LEU A 227 9.72 38.77 0.92
C LEU A 227 10.63 38.28 -0.22
N LEU A 228 11.24 37.09 -0.08
CA LEU A 228 12.04 36.48 -1.13
C LEU A 228 11.20 36.14 -2.36
N ARG A 229 9.98 35.62 -2.16
CA ARG A 229 9.04 35.31 -3.24
C ARG A 229 8.62 36.58 -3.99
N GLU A 230 8.33 37.66 -3.28
CA GLU A 230 8.01 38.95 -3.89
C GLU A 230 9.20 39.53 -4.67
N ARG A 231 10.42 39.43 -4.12
CA ARG A 231 11.63 39.86 -4.83
C ARG A 231 11.88 39.02 -6.09
N ALA A 232 11.70 37.70 -6.00
CA ALA A 232 11.86 36.80 -7.14
C ALA A 232 10.84 37.09 -8.24
N SER A 233 9.57 37.32 -7.89
CA SER A 233 8.52 37.65 -8.88
C SER A 233 8.78 39.01 -9.53
N LYS A 234 9.21 40.01 -8.76
CA LYS A 234 9.59 41.32 -9.30
C LYS A 234 10.78 41.22 -10.25
N ASN A 235 11.81 40.46 -9.88
CA ASN A 235 12.99 40.24 -10.73
C ASN A 235 12.65 39.46 -12.01
N ALA A 236 11.79 38.46 -11.93
CA ALA A 236 11.33 37.71 -13.10
C ALA A 236 10.59 38.64 -14.08
N ASN A 237 9.69 39.48 -13.59
CA ASN A 237 8.98 40.46 -14.41
C ASN A 237 9.92 41.49 -15.04
N LEU A 238 10.92 41.99 -14.30
CA LEU A 238 11.92 42.91 -14.84
C LEU A 238 12.79 42.24 -15.91
N THR A 239 13.20 40.99 -15.69
CA THR A 239 14.00 40.23 -16.65
C THR A 239 13.23 39.98 -17.93
N SER A 240 11.96 39.58 -17.84
CA SER A 240 11.10 39.39 -19.02
C SER A 240 10.95 40.66 -19.83
N LYS A 241 10.74 41.82 -19.18
CA LYS A 241 10.68 43.12 -19.86
C LYS A 241 12.00 43.48 -20.53
N LEU A 242 13.11 43.23 -19.85
CA LEU A 242 14.44 43.53 -20.39
C LEU A 242 14.78 42.66 -21.61
N VAL A 243 14.38 41.39 -21.60
CA VAL A 243 14.53 40.48 -22.75
C VAL A 243 13.72 41.00 -23.95
N GLU A 244 12.46 41.37 -23.74
CA GLU A 244 11.60 41.96 -24.78
C GLU A 244 12.20 43.25 -25.34
N GLU A 245 12.69 44.16 -24.49
CA GLU A 245 13.38 45.37 -24.92
C GLU A 245 14.68 45.09 -25.69
N CYS A 246 15.45 44.07 -25.29
CA CYS A 246 16.65 43.65 -26.01
C CYS A 246 16.35 43.09 -27.40
N ASP A 247 15.33 42.25 -27.53
CA ASP A 247 14.91 41.67 -28.82
C ASP A 247 14.43 42.78 -29.78
N ASP A 248 13.61 43.71 -29.27
CA ASP A 248 13.17 44.89 -30.01
C ASP A 248 14.36 45.74 -30.47
N ALA A 249 15.33 45.98 -29.57
CA ALA A 249 16.52 46.77 -29.87
C ALA A 249 17.42 46.08 -30.91
N LEU A 250 17.62 44.76 -30.84
CA LEU A 250 18.39 43.98 -31.81
C LEU A 250 17.74 44.01 -33.19
N GLN A 251 16.41 43.88 -33.25
CA GLN A 251 15.66 43.95 -34.50
C GLN A 251 15.73 45.34 -35.14
N ILE A 252 15.55 46.40 -34.33
CA ILE A 252 15.69 47.79 -34.77
C ILE A 252 17.13 48.04 -35.26
N THR A 253 18.14 47.62 -34.50
CA THR A 253 19.56 47.80 -34.86
C THR A 253 19.92 47.10 -36.15
N THR A 254 19.47 45.85 -36.35
CA THR A 254 19.71 45.08 -37.59
C THR A 254 19.11 45.79 -38.80
N THR A 255 17.85 46.20 -38.69
CA THR A 255 17.14 46.89 -39.78
C THR A 255 17.74 48.26 -40.08
N GLN A 256 18.11 49.01 -39.03
CA GLN A 256 18.78 50.30 -39.15
C GLN A 256 20.18 50.14 -39.77
N GLY A 257 20.92 49.08 -39.42
CA GLY A 257 22.23 48.76 -39.97
C GLY A 257 22.17 48.47 -41.47
N LEU A 258 21.22 47.65 -41.90
CA LEU A 258 20.98 47.38 -43.33
C LEU A 258 20.57 48.65 -44.09
N ALA A 259 19.61 49.42 -43.55
CA ALA A 259 19.17 50.68 -44.15
C ALA A 259 20.32 51.68 -44.28
N ALA A 260 21.18 51.79 -43.27
CA ALA A 260 22.35 52.66 -43.28
C ALA A 260 23.37 52.21 -44.35
N GLY A 261 23.59 50.89 -44.51
CA GLY A 261 24.46 50.35 -45.55
C GLY A 261 23.99 50.70 -46.96
N PHE A 262 22.68 50.56 -47.24
CA PHE A 262 22.10 50.95 -48.54
C PHE A 262 22.14 52.47 -48.77
N ASP A 263 21.81 53.28 -47.75
CA ASP A 263 21.85 54.75 -47.84
C ASP A 263 23.28 55.26 -48.09
N GLN A 264 24.28 54.67 -47.41
CA GLN A 264 25.68 55.00 -47.65
C GLN A 264 26.08 54.72 -49.11
N LYS A 265 25.74 53.54 -49.65
CA LYS A 265 26.02 53.20 -51.04
C LYS A 265 25.31 54.16 -52.00
N ALA A 266 24.03 54.46 -51.78
CA ALA A 266 23.30 55.43 -52.58
C ALA A 266 23.99 56.82 -52.60
N LYS A 267 24.46 57.30 -51.46
CA LYS A 267 25.21 58.56 -51.33
C LYS A 267 26.57 58.53 -52.03
N GLU A 268 27.32 57.45 -51.90
CA GLU A 268 28.60 57.24 -52.61
C GLU A 268 28.39 57.33 -54.13
N LEU A 269 27.36 56.67 -54.66
CA LEU A 269 27.02 56.74 -56.08
C LEU A 269 26.58 58.14 -56.51
N LYS A 270 25.72 58.82 -55.72
CA LYS A 270 25.29 60.21 -55.98
C LYS A 270 26.45 61.18 -56.03
N ARG A 271 27.41 61.06 -55.10
CA ARG A 271 28.65 61.85 -55.12
C ARG A 271 29.47 61.56 -56.38
N SER A 272 29.49 60.30 -56.81
CA SER A 272 30.19 59.89 -58.02
C SER A 272 29.56 60.43 -59.30
N ILE A 273 28.22 60.51 -59.38
CA ILE A 273 27.50 61.15 -60.49
C ILE A 273 27.97 62.60 -60.67
N TRP A 274 28.14 63.35 -59.57
CA TRP A 274 28.62 64.73 -59.61
C TRP A 274 30.00 64.89 -60.26
N ILE A 275 30.91 63.93 -60.06
CA ILE A 275 32.23 63.92 -60.72
C ILE A 275 32.07 63.79 -62.24
N TRP A 276 31.16 62.92 -62.70
CA TRP A 276 30.86 62.78 -64.13
C TRP A 276 30.10 63.97 -64.72
N ILE A 277 29.25 64.64 -63.94
CA ILE A 277 28.60 65.90 -64.37
C ILE A 277 29.66 66.98 -64.60
N ILE A 278 30.62 67.12 -63.68
CA ILE A 278 31.73 68.06 -63.85
C ILE A 278 32.58 67.66 -65.07
N GLY A 279 32.87 66.36 -65.24
CA GLY A 279 33.57 65.83 -66.41
C GLY A 279 32.86 66.14 -67.74
N LEU A 280 31.53 65.97 -67.77
CA LEU A 280 30.68 66.33 -68.91
C LEU A 280 30.74 67.83 -69.21
N LEU A 281 30.64 68.67 -68.18
CA LEU A 281 30.71 70.13 -68.32
C LEU A 281 32.07 70.58 -68.89
N ILE A 282 33.17 70.03 -68.38
CA ILE A 282 34.52 70.28 -68.91
C ILE A 282 34.62 69.80 -70.36
N ALA A 283 34.07 68.63 -70.69
CA ALA A 283 34.06 68.10 -72.05
C ALA A 283 33.32 69.03 -73.02
N LEU A 284 32.19 69.59 -72.61
CA LEU A 284 31.40 70.54 -73.41
C LEU A 284 32.12 71.87 -73.60
N ILE A 285 32.74 72.42 -72.55
CA ILE A 285 33.53 73.66 -72.65
C ILE A 285 34.74 73.45 -73.56
N ALA A 286 35.49 72.37 -73.35
CA ALA A 286 36.65 72.02 -74.19
C ALA A 286 36.23 71.78 -75.65
N GLY A 287 35.11 71.07 -75.87
CA GLY A 287 34.56 70.84 -77.21
C GLY A 287 34.13 72.13 -77.89
N SER A 288 33.51 73.07 -77.16
CA SER A 288 33.13 74.39 -77.68
C SER A 288 34.35 75.24 -78.03
N TRP A 289 35.36 75.25 -77.15
CA TRP A 289 36.60 76.01 -77.36
C TRP A 289 37.43 75.48 -78.53
N ILE A 290 37.67 74.16 -78.57
CA ILE A 290 38.36 73.48 -79.67
C ILE A 290 37.55 73.60 -80.96
N GLY A 291 36.23 73.41 -80.89
CA GLY A 291 35.32 73.50 -82.02
C GLY A 291 35.34 74.89 -82.66
N SER A 292 35.23 75.96 -81.88
CA SER A 292 35.30 77.34 -82.37
C SER A 292 36.63 77.63 -83.07
N ASN A 293 37.75 77.22 -82.47
CA ASN A 293 39.09 77.39 -83.06
C ASN A 293 39.24 76.59 -84.37
N ARG A 294 38.69 75.37 -84.43
CA ARG A 294 38.75 74.52 -85.63
C ARG A 294 37.83 75.01 -86.75
N VAL A 295 36.61 75.45 -86.42
CA VAL A 295 35.68 76.03 -87.39
C VAL A 295 36.26 77.32 -87.97
N SER A 296 36.87 78.17 -87.14
CA SER A 296 37.55 79.38 -87.60
C SER A 296 38.74 79.06 -88.51
N ALA A 297 39.59 78.12 -88.10
CA ALA A 297 40.74 77.67 -88.91
C ALA A 297 40.32 76.99 -90.22
N LEU A 298 39.20 76.26 -90.24
CA LEU A 298 38.65 75.64 -91.44
C LEU A 298 38.04 76.69 -92.37
N THR A 299 37.34 77.68 -91.82
CA THR A 299 36.76 78.81 -92.58
C THR A 299 37.86 79.66 -93.23
N GLU A 300 38.94 79.92 -92.51
CA GLU A 300 40.09 80.65 -93.04
C GLU A 300 40.86 79.86 -94.11
N ALA A 301 41.02 78.55 -93.90
CA ALA A 301 41.61 77.66 -94.90
C ALA A 301 40.77 77.58 -96.19
N LEU A 302 39.43 77.55 -96.09
CA LEU A 302 38.53 77.53 -97.25
C LEU A 302 38.56 78.82 -98.10
N ASN A 303 39.06 79.93 -97.55
CA ASN A 303 39.20 81.20 -98.28
C ASN A 303 40.43 81.21 -99.22
N HIS A 304 41.29 80.19 -99.19
CA HIS A 304 42.41 80.01 -100.13
C HIS A 304 42.17 78.80 -101.04
N GLU A 305 42.75 78.76 -102.25
CA GLU A 305 42.66 77.60 -103.16
C GLU A 305 43.36 76.38 -102.55
N LEU A 306 42.62 75.56 -101.81
CA LEU A 306 43.14 74.34 -101.20
C LEU A 306 43.14 73.17 -102.18
N THR A 307 44.19 72.34 -102.11
CA THR A 307 44.18 71.02 -102.76
C THR A 307 43.24 70.07 -101.99
N LEU A 308 42.54 69.19 -102.70
CA LEU A 308 41.57 68.24 -102.14
C LEU A 308 42.12 67.38 -100.98
N GLY A 309 43.42 67.07 -101.00
CA GLY A 309 44.10 66.36 -99.90
C GLY A 309 44.28 67.17 -98.61
N GLN A 310 44.47 68.49 -98.70
CA GLN A 310 44.60 69.37 -97.52
C GLN A 310 43.26 69.55 -96.81
N VAL A 311 42.17 69.68 -97.58
CA VAL A 311 40.80 69.72 -97.03
C VAL A 311 40.50 68.44 -96.24
N VAL A 312 40.81 67.27 -96.80
CA VAL A 312 40.62 65.98 -96.13
C VAL A 312 41.45 65.87 -94.84
N LEU A 313 42.70 66.35 -94.85
CA LEU A 313 43.55 66.35 -93.65
C LEU A 313 42.97 67.26 -92.55
N HIS A 314 42.48 68.46 -92.90
CA HIS A 314 41.82 69.36 -91.95
C HIS A 314 40.52 68.77 -91.37
N VAL A 315 39.74 68.03 -92.17
CA VAL A 315 38.54 67.33 -91.71
C VAL A 315 38.91 66.19 -90.75
N ILE A 316 39.89 65.35 -91.08
CA ILE A 316 40.35 64.26 -90.21
C ILE A 316 40.88 64.82 -88.88
N MET A 317 41.72 65.86 -88.93
CA MET A 317 42.24 66.51 -87.72
C MET A 317 41.13 67.14 -86.89
N SER A 318 40.06 67.65 -87.51
CA SER A 318 38.89 68.18 -86.80
C SER A 318 38.08 67.08 -86.14
N ILE A 319 37.85 65.95 -86.82
CA ILE A 319 37.16 64.78 -86.26
C ILE A 319 37.92 64.22 -85.06
N PHE A 320 39.25 64.08 -85.13
CA PHE A 320 40.05 63.61 -83.99
C PHE A 320 40.13 64.63 -82.85
N SER A 321 40.24 65.93 -83.17
CA SER A 321 40.36 67.00 -82.17
C SER A 321 39.06 67.22 -81.39
N ILE A 322 37.90 67.14 -82.04
CA ILE A 322 36.57 67.29 -81.41
C ILE A 322 36.08 65.94 -80.86
N GLY A 323 36.49 64.83 -81.49
CA GLY A 323 36.11 63.48 -81.12
C GLY A 323 36.49 63.10 -79.70
N GLY A 324 37.62 63.58 -79.16
CA GLY A 324 37.99 63.36 -77.76
C GLY A 324 36.99 63.95 -76.77
N SER A 325 36.57 65.21 -76.98
CA SER A 325 35.56 65.88 -76.15
C SER A 325 34.18 65.24 -76.29
N LEU A 326 33.78 64.84 -77.51
CA LEU A 326 32.50 64.15 -77.75
C LEU A 326 32.49 62.74 -77.14
N TRP A 327 33.59 62.00 -77.21
CA TRP A 327 33.73 60.68 -76.60
C TRP A 327 33.65 60.76 -75.07
N LEU A 328 34.31 61.75 -74.47
CA LEU A 328 34.22 61.99 -73.02
C LEU A 328 32.80 62.40 -72.60
N ALA A 329 32.13 63.26 -73.38
CA ALA A 329 30.74 63.67 -73.11
C ALA A 329 29.77 62.50 -73.20
N TRP A 330 29.95 61.63 -74.18
CA TRP A 330 29.20 60.40 -74.33
C TRP A 330 29.36 59.48 -73.12
N ILE A 331 30.60 59.10 -72.78
CA ILE A 331 30.89 58.19 -71.68
C ILE A 331 30.35 58.75 -70.37
N SER A 332 30.51 60.06 -70.15
CA SER A 332 29.97 60.73 -68.98
C SER A 332 28.45 60.60 -68.91
N THR A 333 27.74 60.79 -70.03
CA THR A 333 26.27 60.64 -70.10
C THR A 333 25.81 59.22 -69.77
N GLN A 334 26.50 58.20 -70.31
CA GLN A 334 26.19 56.79 -70.02
C GLN A 334 26.48 56.43 -68.56
N GLN A 335 27.61 56.88 -68.01
CA GLN A 335 27.98 56.67 -66.61
C GLN A 335 27.05 57.39 -65.64
N ILE A 336 26.59 58.60 -65.97
CA ILE A 336 25.58 59.33 -65.19
C ILE A 336 24.27 58.53 -65.14
N ASN A 337 23.78 58.05 -66.29
CA ASN A 337 22.53 57.30 -66.34
C ASN A 337 22.61 55.98 -65.54
N GLN A 338 23.68 55.20 -65.73
CA GLN A 338 23.88 53.93 -65.00
C GLN A 338 23.97 54.16 -63.49
N ARG A 339 24.77 55.15 -63.04
CA ARG A 339 24.94 55.44 -61.61
C ARG A 339 23.70 56.05 -61.00
N PHE A 340 22.93 56.84 -61.75
CA PHE A 340 21.65 57.40 -61.29
C PHE A 340 20.66 56.28 -60.98
N LYS A 341 20.42 55.38 -61.95
CA LYS A 341 19.55 54.21 -61.77
C LYS A 341 19.95 53.38 -60.56
N LEU A 342 21.25 53.08 -60.42
CA LEU A 342 21.75 52.28 -59.32
C LEU A 342 21.63 53.00 -57.97
N SER A 343 21.85 54.32 -57.93
CA SER A 343 21.68 55.11 -56.71
C SER A 343 20.23 55.22 -56.25
N GLU A 344 19.28 55.22 -57.20
CA GLU A 344 17.85 55.27 -56.91
C GLU A 344 17.36 53.93 -56.35
N ASP A 345 17.81 52.80 -56.93
CA ASP A 345 17.52 51.46 -56.41
C ASP A 345 18.03 51.27 -54.97
N TYR A 346 19.27 51.67 -54.69
CA TYR A 346 19.79 51.63 -53.31
C TYR A 346 19.06 52.59 -52.36
N SER A 347 18.64 53.77 -52.83
CA SER A 347 17.84 54.71 -52.03
C SER A 347 16.47 54.12 -51.71
N TYR A 348 15.86 53.41 -52.66
CA TYR A 348 14.60 52.69 -52.47
C TYR A 348 14.75 51.55 -51.45
N LYS A 349 15.79 50.70 -51.60
CA LYS A 349 16.10 49.62 -50.64
C LYS A 349 16.36 50.14 -49.23
N ALA A 350 17.06 51.26 -49.09
CA ALA A 350 17.26 51.92 -47.81
C ALA A 350 15.93 52.37 -47.17
N THR A 351 15.04 52.95 -47.97
CA THR A 351 13.73 53.42 -47.52
C THR A 351 12.82 52.27 -47.09
N VAL A 352 12.76 51.20 -47.90
CA VAL A 352 12.00 49.99 -47.57
C VAL A 352 12.51 49.38 -46.26
N SER A 353 13.83 49.21 -46.13
CA SER A 353 14.46 48.71 -44.90
C SER A 353 14.11 49.59 -43.70
N LYS A 354 14.25 50.92 -43.81
CA LYS A 354 13.94 51.84 -42.72
C LYS A 354 12.47 51.80 -42.28
N SER A 355 11.56 51.58 -43.21
CA SER A 355 10.12 51.49 -42.93
C SER A 355 9.67 50.12 -42.40
N PHE A 356 10.48 49.07 -42.60
CA PHE A 356 10.13 47.70 -42.27
C PHE A 356 9.83 47.49 -40.78
N THR A 357 10.64 48.05 -39.88
CA THR A 357 10.40 47.94 -38.42
C THR A 357 9.06 48.55 -38.00
N GLY A 358 8.72 49.71 -38.58
CA GLY A 358 7.43 50.36 -38.33
C GLY A 358 6.27 49.52 -38.85
N PHE A 359 6.36 49.05 -40.10
CA PHE A 359 5.31 48.22 -40.70
C PHE A 359 5.17 46.85 -40.05
N LYS A 360 6.26 46.21 -39.61
CA LYS A 360 6.20 44.94 -38.87
C LYS A 360 5.45 45.11 -37.54
N LYS A 361 5.74 46.16 -36.76
CA LYS A 361 5.01 46.48 -35.52
C LYS A 361 3.51 46.73 -35.74
N PHE A 362 3.13 47.22 -36.92
CA PHE A 362 1.72 47.32 -37.29
C PHE A 362 1.16 45.97 -37.78
N ALA A 363 1.93 45.19 -38.54
CA ALA A 363 1.54 43.89 -39.08
C ALA A 363 1.32 42.84 -37.98
N GLU A 364 2.11 42.86 -36.90
CA GLU A 364 1.93 42.03 -35.69
C GLU A 364 0.54 42.23 -35.03
N ARG A 365 -0.11 43.38 -35.28
CA ARG A 365 -1.48 43.65 -34.78
C ARG A 365 -2.58 43.10 -35.71
N PHE A 366 -2.21 42.64 -36.90
CA PHE A 366 -3.11 42.04 -37.88
C PHE A 366 -2.91 40.51 -37.92
N ASP A 367 -3.47 39.84 -38.92
CA ASP A 367 -3.38 38.38 -39.10
C ASP A 367 -1.95 37.92 -39.48
N PRO A 368 -1.48 36.73 -39.03
CA PRO A 368 -0.16 36.20 -39.36
C PRO A 368 0.16 36.15 -40.86
N HIS A 369 -0.83 35.94 -41.72
CA HIS A 369 -0.65 35.95 -43.18
C HIS A 369 -0.21 37.33 -43.70
N THR A 370 -0.57 38.42 -43.00
CA THR A 370 -0.18 39.78 -43.36
C THR A 370 1.29 40.04 -43.03
N GLU A 371 1.77 39.55 -41.88
CA GLU A 371 3.17 39.62 -41.48
C GLU A 371 4.06 38.82 -42.44
N GLU A 372 3.66 37.59 -42.76
CA GLU A 372 4.38 36.73 -43.72
C GLU A 372 4.46 37.39 -45.10
N ARG A 373 3.35 37.92 -45.61
CA ARG A 373 3.34 38.63 -46.89
C ARG A 373 4.22 39.87 -46.88
N LEU A 374 4.23 40.63 -45.77
CA LEU A 374 5.10 41.80 -45.62
C LEU A 374 6.56 41.37 -45.65
N PHE A 375 6.93 40.35 -44.87
CA PHE A 375 8.29 39.83 -44.80
C PHE A 375 8.77 39.35 -46.18
N ASN A 376 8.03 38.44 -46.82
CA ASN A 376 8.39 37.90 -48.14
C ASN A 376 8.48 39.02 -49.19
N SER A 377 7.51 39.94 -49.22
CA SER A 377 7.56 41.07 -50.15
C SER A 377 8.77 41.99 -49.91
N THR A 378 9.20 42.20 -48.66
CA THR A 378 10.41 42.99 -48.39
C THR A 378 11.68 42.24 -48.74
N LEU A 379 11.73 40.94 -48.46
CA LEU A 379 12.86 40.07 -48.77
C LEU A 379 13.10 40.02 -50.28
N ASP A 380 12.04 39.80 -51.08
CA ASP A 380 12.11 39.81 -52.54
C ASP A 380 12.70 41.13 -53.06
N ARG A 381 12.29 42.27 -52.51
CA ARG A 381 12.81 43.59 -52.91
C ARG A 381 14.26 43.80 -52.52
N LEU A 382 14.71 43.23 -51.42
CA LEU A 382 16.11 43.31 -51.00
C LEU A 382 16.99 42.40 -51.85
N ASP A 383 16.49 41.23 -52.22
CA ASP A 383 17.21 40.22 -53.02
C ASP A 383 17.33 40.59 -54.51
N GLU A 384 16.44 41.43 -55.04
CA GLU A 384 16.50 41.91 -56.43
C GLU A 384 17.89 42.46 -56.79
N MET A 385 18.61 41.81 -57.72
CA MET A 385 19.96 42.21 -58.09
C MET A 385 20.00 43.61 -58.73
N PRO A 386 20.84 44.55 -58.25
CA PRO A 386 20.86 45.91 -58.79
C PRO A 386 21.32 46.03 -60.26
N LEU A 387 22.06 45.02 -60.75
CA LEU A 387 22.55 44.98 -62.13
C LEU A 387 21.43 44.89 -63.18
N ARG A 388 20.23 44.45 -62.80
CA ARG A 388 19.05 44.41 -63.69
C ARG A 388 18.76 45.74 -64.38
N LEU A 389 19.07 46.87 -63.72
CA LEU A 389 18.78 48.21 -64.23
C LEU A 389 19.81 48.70 -65.26
N ILE A 390 20.91 47.95 -65.38
CA ILE A 390 22.04 48.20 -66.29
C ILE A 390 21.98 47.26 -67.50
N GLU A 391 21.07 46.27 -67.51
CA GLU A 391 20.90 45.35 -68.63
C GLU A 391 20.39 46.08 -69.90
N GLY A 392 21.29 46.17 -70.88
CA GLY A 392 21.10 46.74 -72.20
C GLY A 392 22.32 46.42 -73.06
N LYS A 393 22.25 46.66 -74.37
CA LYS A 393 23.41 46.46 -75.26
C LYS A 393 24.57 47.36 -74.81
N ASP A 394 25.67 46.75 -74.38
CA ASP A 394 26.88 47.47 -74.01
C ASP A 394 27.58 48.01 -75.26
N TYR A 395 27.38 49.29 -75.56
CA TYR A 395 28.10 49.94 -76.64
C TYR A 395 29.51 50.33 -76.18
N ASN A 396 30.52 49.71 -76.79
CA ASN A 396 31.94 49.97 -76.48
C ASN A 396 32.48 51.26 -77.13
N SER A 397 31.71 51.92 -78.01
CA SER A 397 32.10 53.21 -78.59
C SER A 397 30.90 54.00 -79.10
N PRO A 398 31.02 55.34 -79.21
CA PRO A 398 29.99 56.20 -79.80
C PRO A 398 29.61 55.82 -81.22
N TRP A 399 30.60 55.37 -82.01
CA TRP A 399 30.36 54.90 -83.38
C TRP A 399 29.52 53.64 -83.40
N HIS A 400 29.69 52.74 -82.42
CA HIS A 400 28.95 51.50 -82.35
C HIS A 400 27.45 51.74 -82.11
N GLU A 401 27.11 52.59 -81.14
CA GLU A 401 25.72 52.99 -80.89
C GLU A 401 25.14 53.83 -82.03
N PHE A 402 25.92 54.74 -82.63
CA PHE A 402 25.45 55.51 -83.78
C PHE A 402 25.06 54.61 -84.96
N THR A 403 25.87 53.57 -85.25
CA THR A 403 25.54 52.60 -86.30
C THR A 403 24.36 51.70 -85.97
N ASP A 404 24.10 51.42 -84.69
CA ASP A 404 22.95 50.62 -84.25
C ASP A 404 21.67 51.46 -84.07
N SER A 405 21.78 52.80 -84.13
CA SER A 405 20.67 53.73 -83.97
C SER A 405 19.61 53.57 -85.07
N GLU A 406 18.34 53.75 -84.70
CA GLU A 406 17.21 53.69 -85.63
C GLU A 406 17.30 54.80 -86.69
N ALA A 407 17.84 55.97 -86.33
CA ALA A 407 18.07 57.06 -87.26
C ALA A 407 19.06 56.69 -88.38
N PHE A 408 20.18 56.03 -88.05
CA PHE A 408 21.14 55.57 -89.05
C PHE A 408 20.57 54.45 -89.93
N LYS A 409 19.86 53.48 -89.32
CA LYS A 409 19.19 52.39 -90.05
C LYS A 409 18.14 52.91 -91.03
N ASN A 410 17.33 53.87 -90.61
CA ASN A 410 16.31 54.51 -91.46
C ASN A 410 16.94 55.34 -92.58
N ALA A 411 18.01 56.10 -92.30
CA ALA A 411 18.74 56.87 -93.31
C ALA A 411 19.44 55.96 -94.33
N ALA A 412 20.06 54.86 -93.88
CA ALA A 412 20.70 53.87 -94.74
C ALA A 412 19.70 53.11 -95.62
N ALA A 413 18.48 52.86 -95.11
CA ALA A 413 17.38 52.27 -95.88
C ALA A 413 16.82 53.24 -96.94
N THR A 414 16.74 54.54 -96.61
CA THR A 414 16.16 55.57 -97.49
C THR A 414 17.10 55.99 -98.64
N PHE A 415 18.41 55.95 -98.43
CA PHE A 415 19.42 56.32 -99.44
C PHE A 415 20.36 55.15 -99.79
N PRO A 416 20.06 54.32 -100.80
CA PRO A 416 20.82 53.11 -101.12
C PRO A 416 22.25 53.36 -101.64
N THR A 417 22.56 54.58 -102.08
CA THR A 417 23.93 55.01 -102.43
C THR A 417 24.82 55.19 -101.20
N LEU A 418 24.25 55.64 -100.08
CA LEU A 418 24.94 55.86 -98.80
C LEU A 418 25.33 54.53 -98.15
N ALA A 419 24.43 53.54 -98.20
CA ALA A 419 24.71 52.17 -97.75
C ALA A 419 25.83 51.50 -98.57
N LYS A 420 25.87 51.70 -99.90
CA LYS A 420 26.94 51.17 -100.78
C LYS A 420 28.29 51.85 -100.54
N GLU A 421 28.34 53.17 -100.36
CA GLU A 421 29.56 53.92 -100.05
C GLU A 421 30.11 53.59 -98.65
N ALA A 422 29.24 53.51 -97.63
CA ALA A 422 29.63 53.12 -96.27
C ALA A 422 30.18 51.69 -96.22
N GLY A 423 29.57 50.74 -96.96
CA GLY A 423 30.08 49.38 -97.10
C GLY A 423 31.42 49.29 -97.82
N LYS A 424 31.67 50.16 -98.82
CA LYS A 424 32.97 50.26 -99.51
C LYS A 424 34.06 50.85 -98.59
N PHE A 425 33.74 51.85 -97.77
CA PHE A 425 34.67 52.44 -96.80
C PHE A 425 35.05 51.45 -95.69
N ALA A 426 34.07 50.70 -95.15
CA ALA A 426 34.33 49.66 -94.14
C ALA A 426 35.24 48.54 -94.66
N ASN A 427 35.11 48.16 -95.94
CA ASN A 427 35.97 47.17 -96.59
C ASN A 427 37.36 47.72 -96.95
N ARG A 428 37.52 49.04 -97.20
CA ARG A 428 38.83 49.67 -97.48
C ARG A 428 39.63 50.02 -96.23
N ALA A 429 38.98 50.32 -95.10
CA ALA A 429 39.62 50.69 -93.85
C ALA A 429 40.02 49.49 -92.96
N ASN A 430 39.87 48.23 -93.43
CA ASN A 430 40.15 47.01 -92.67
C ASN A 430 39.61 47.04 -91.21
N LEU A 431 38.44 47.64 -91.00
CA LEU A 431 37.70 47.60 -89.72
C LEU A 431 36.97 46.26 -89.51
N ARG A 432 37.35 45.22 -90.26
CA ARG A 432 37.00 43.81 -90.03
C ARG A 432 38.21 43.03 -89.53
N GLY A 433 38.86 43.55 -88.49
CA GLY A 433 39.63 42.71 -87.59
C GLY A 433 38.67 41.89 -86.74
N ARG A 434 38.41 40.64 -87.14
CA ARG A 434 37.80 39.65 -86.23
C ARG A 434 38.64 39.62 -84.94
N PRO A 435 38.08 39.83 -83.74
CA PRO A 435 38.80 39.46 -82.53
C PRO A 435 38.97 37.94 -82.54
N LYS A 436 40.22 37.49 -82.47
CA LYS A 436 40.58 36.13 -82.08
C LYS A 436 39.84 35.80 -80.79
N GLN A 437 39.11 34.67 -80.78
CA GLN A 437 38.73 34.02 -79.53
C GLN A 437 39.98 33.85 -78.65
N PRO A 438 39.96 34.33 -77.40
CA PRO A 438 40.81 33.76 -76.37
C PRO A 438 40.26 32.37 -76.03
N SER A 439 41.16 31.39 -76.12
CA SER A 439 41.00 30.01 -75.73
C SER A 439 40.32 29.84 -74.37
N THR A 440 39.35 28.94 -74.33
CA THR A 440 38.95 28.20 -73.13
C THR A 440 40.18 27.66 -72.39
N THR A 441 40.37 28.08 -71.14
CA THR A 441 41.04 27.24 -70.14
C THR A 441 39.99 26.84 -69.12
N LYS A 442 39.68 25.55 -69.11
CA LYS A 442 38.84 24.88 -68.13
C LYS A 442 39.48 25.00 -66.74
N ALA A 443 38.67 25.34 -65.74
CA ALA A 443 38.91 24.95 -64.35
C ALA A 443 37.65 24.17 -63.90
N THR A 444 37.75 22.87 -64.16
CA THR A 444 37.19 21.72 -63.42
C THR A 444 36.09 22.00 -62.39
N GLU A 445 34.87 21.60 -62.75
CA GLU A 445 33.90 21.07 -61.80
C GLU A 445 34.47 19.79 -61.17
N THR A 446 34.74 19.81 -59.87
CA THR A 446 34.86 18.59 -59.09
C THR A 446 33.48 18.29 -58.52
N LYS A 447 32.74 17.40 -59.20
CA LYS A 447 31.75 16.56 -58.54
C LYS A 447 32.53 15.57 -57.67
N THR A 448 32.32 15.62 -56.36
CA THR A 448 32.46 14.42 -55.53
C THR A 448 31.08 14.14 -54.97
N THR A 449 30.49 13.06 -55.48
CA THR A 449 29.35 12.39 -54.88
C THR A 449 29.93 11.23 -54.09
N GLU A 450 29.81 11.28 -52.77
CA GLU A 450 30.01 10.18 -51.81
C GLU A 450 29.20 10.61 -50.58
N HIS A 451 28.40 9.81 -49.89
CA HIS A 451 27.79 8.50 -50.14
C HIS A 451 26.64 8.49 -49.12
N ALA A 452 25.41 8.21 -49.52
CA ALA A 452 24.40 7.80 -48.55
C ALA A 452 24.81 6.42 -48.03
N GLN A 453 24.87 6.31 -46.71
CA GLN A 453 24.98 5.08 -45.96
C GLN A 453 24.22 5.30 -44.64
N GLU A 454 22.92 5.04 -44.67
CA GLU A 454 22.23 4.42 -43.53
C GLU A 454 22.45 2.90 -43.68
N PRO A 455 22.64 2.14 -42.59
CA PRO A 455 21.47 1.73 -41.82
C PRO A 455 21.68 1.50 -40.30
N GLU A 456 20.54 1.26 -39.65
CA GLU A 456 20.29 0.48 -38.42
C GLU A 456 20.37 1.15 -37.03
N GLU A 457 19.16 1.36 -36.49
CA GLU A 457 18.65 0.90 -35.18
C GLU A 457 19.62 0.85 -33.97
N SER A 458 19.34 1.69 -32.97
CA SER A 458 19.20 1.36 -31.52
C SER A 458 18.87 2.62 -30.73
#